data_AF-A0A9W3BL33-F1
#
_entry.id   AF-A0A9W3BL33-F1
#
_cell.length_a   1.000
_cell.length_b   1.000
_cell.length_c   1.000
_cell.angle_alpha   90.00
_cell.angle_beta   90.00
_cell.angle_gamma   90.00
#
_symmetry.space_group_name_H-M   'P 1'
#
loop_
_entity.id
_entity.type
_entity.pdbx_description
1 polymer ?
#
loop_
_entity_poly.entity_id
_entity_poly.type
_entity_poly.pdbx_seq_one_letter_code
_entity_poly.pdbx_strand_id
1 'polypeptide(L)'
;MLILLGLAFLLSLSSPGDAVTSLIVPPIRPSGEEAAVIFIPGANIKGEAYLKTAAAIQNVSPLRLWVALTGNYSLETPNPVELPKAVENAIRQLSKAGMKGDNYTGIAHSLGGVFLSTYAKKSQLKAVVLLGSYLSRETSFKDYPLPVLTLSGELDGQARITRIAVEYKKLQDIIKTPDAVFRYPVVNIPKINHAQFASGVMPPAVTKYDLTPEVTEDVAHVLIGKQVSNFLTVTFDGPSAMDVLEAKEAIVDSFVDSGKRFEPLLFVKSMDEVPILLSSPWSILCQEVMAGELAPKIKVDNLVAPTETIFVVSFPSIAKNSTDLVVKTKSFIQYDSNPLDISTTPESPQEVDVKCKSYEAIQSALNVSASLTAANTTCRDLNELALNIAYLNSRSEAQQRYKSKGRPLTFQDDVTYKSGFEWAENPLKLVEDDSGLHVQSVALRVPLHSPVFPGDFYCKIQTKVLQNVHI
;
A
#
# COMPACT_ATOMS: atom_id res chain seq x y z
N MET A 1 17.19 12.57 3.72
CA MET A 1 16.27 13.38 2.90
C MET A 1 16.98 14.25 1.86
N LEU A 2 18.14 14.87 2.14
CA LEU A 2 19.04 15.38 1.08
C LEU A 2 19.80 14.29 0.29
N ILE A 3 19.75 13.03 0.75
CA ILE A 3 20.58 11.94 0.24
C ILE A 3 19.97 11.28 -1.02
N LEU A 4 18.64 11.21 -1.14
CA LEU A 4 17.97 10.56 -2.30
C LEU A 4 17.91 11.47 -3.55
N LEU A 5 17.77 12.79 -3.38
CA LEU A 5 17.93 13.77 -4.47
C LEU A 5 19.39 14.20 -4.66
N GLY A 6 20.21 14.15 -3.60
CA GLY A 6 21.65 14.42 -3.67
C GLY A 6 22.42 13.40 -4.50
N LEU A 7 22.02 12.12 -4.48
CA LEU A 7 22.65 11.09 -5.32
C LEU A 7 22.42 11.32 -6.81
N ALA A 8 21.27 11.88 -7.22
CA ALA A 8 20.99 12.12 -8.64
C ALA A 8 21.76 13.34 -9.20
N PHE A 9 22.13 14.32 -8.36
CA PHE A 9 22.77 15.56 -8.81
C PHE A 9 24.29 15.62 -8.60
N LEU A 10 24.87 14.76 -7.74
CA LEU A 10 26.33 14.70 -7.49
C LEU A 10 27.11 13.74 -8.41
N LEU A 11 26.46 13.06 -9.36
CA LEU A 11 27.10 12.07 -10.25
C LEU A 11 27.74 12.65 -11.52
N SER A 12 27.95 13.98 -11.62
CA SER A 12 28.59 14.59 -12.79
C SER A 12 30.13 14.49 -12.81
N LEU A 13 30.76 13.90 -11.79
CA LEU A 13 32.22 13.79 -11.69
C LEU A 13 32.64 12.50 -10.98
N SER A 14 32.39 11.34 -11.60
CA SER A 14 33.12 10.12 -11.24
C SER A 14 33.84 9.58 -12.47
N SER A 15 35.13 9.31 -12.27
CA SER A 15 36.05 8.52 -13.11
C SER A 15 35.34 7.32 -13.74
N PRO A 16 35.86 6.73 -14.85
CA PRO A 16 35.29 5.52 -15.43
C PRO A 16 35.31 4.40 -14.37
N GLY A 17 34.22 4.27 -13.63
CA GLY A 17 33.99 3.19 -12.69
C GLY A 17 33.97 1.88 -13.46
N ASP A 18 34.43 0.82 -12.81
CA ASP A 18 34.47 -0.52 -13.39
C ASP A 18 33.14 -0.83 -14.08
N ALA A 19 33.21 -1.36 -15.30
CA ALA A 19 32.02 -1.60 -16.11
C ALA A 19 31.01 -2.50 -15.35
N VAL A 20 29.73 -2.14 -15.42
CA VAL A 20 28.62 -2.99 -14.94
C VAL A 20 28.78 -4.43 -15.43
N THR A 21 28.61 -5.38 -14.52
CA THR A 21 28.86 -6.80 -14.77
C THR A 21 27.56 -7.58 -14.94
N SER A 22 27.66 -8.82 -15.43
CA SER A 22 26.53 -9.74 -15.51
C SER A 22 27.01 -11.17 -15.26
N LEU A 23 26.52 -11.80 -14.20
CA LEU A 23 26.71 -13.23 -13.95
C LEU A 23 25.63 -14.00 -14.71
N ILE A 24 26.05 -14.83 -15.66
CA ILE A 24 25.13 -15.66 -16.46
C ILE A 24 24.93 -17.01 -15.79
N VAL A 25 23.67 -17.36 -15.53
CA VAL A 25 23.27 -18.70 -15.08
C VAL A 25 22.61 -19.43 -16.26
N PRO A 26 23.18 -20.56 -16.72
CA PRO A 26 22.61 -21.31 -17.83
C PRO A 26 21.28 -21.97 -17.45
N PRO A 27 20.42 -22.32 -18.42
CA PRO A 27 19.18 -23.04 -18.17
C PRO A 27 19.48 -24.44 -17.66
N ILE A 28 18.64 -24.91 -16.72
CA ILE A 28 18.70 -26.30 -16.24
C ILE A 28 18.07 -27.30 -17.22
N ARG A 29 17.23 -26.82 -18.15
CA ARG A 29 16.60 -27.63 -19.20
C ARG A 29 17.47 -27.65 -20.45
N PRO A 30 17.73 -28.83 -21.04
CA PRO A 30 18.61 -28.94 -22.20
C PRO A 30 17.97 -28.40 -23.50
N SER A 31 16.64 -28.41 -23.58
CA SER A 31 15.85 -28.00 -24.74
C SER A 31 14.55 -27.32 -24.31
N GLY A 32 13.91 -26.61 -25.25
CA GLY A 32 12.66 -25.89 -25.02
C GLY A 32 12.71 -24.47 -25.56
N GLU A 33 11.60 -23.76 -25.44
CA GLU A 33 11.52 -22.34 -25.78
C GLU A 33 12.42 -21.50 -24.87
N GLU A 34 13.22 -20.62 -25.49
CA GLU A 34 14.19 -19.80 -24.78
C GLU A 34 13.56 -18.49 -24.31
N ALA A 35 13.79 -18.18 -23.04
CA ALA A 35 13.53 -16.90 -22.44
C ALA A 35 14.67 -16.56 -21.49
N ALA A 36 14.81 -15.28 -21.14
CA ALA A 36 15.75 -14.84 -20.12
C ALA A 36 15.11 -13.88 -19.13
N VAL A 37 15.56 -13.98 -17.88
CA VAL A 37 15.34 -12.95 -16.88
C VAL A 37 16.64 -12.20 -16.60
N ILE A 38 16.59 -10.87 -16.71
CA ILE A 38 17.70 -9.97 -16.40
C ILE A 38 17.40 -9.32 -15.05
N PHE A 39 18.09 -9.77 -14.02
CA PHE A 39 17.92 -9.34 -12.63
C PHE A 39 18.65 -8.03 -12.36
N ILE A 40 17.88 -7.01 -11.99
CA ILE A 40 18.37 -5.72 -11.50
C ILE A 40 18.20 -5.71 -9.97
N PRO A 41 19.30 -5.58 -9.20
CA PRO A 41 19.25 -5.66 -7.75
C PRO A 41 18.53 -4.46 -7.11
N GLY A 42 18.25 -4.55 -5.81
CA GLY A 42 17.85 -3.40 -5.00
C GLY A 42 19.00 -2.45 -4.66
N ALA A 43 18.75 -1.47 -3.79
CA ALA A 43 19.79 -0.59 -3.28
C ALA A 43 20.69 -1.31 -2.26
N ASN A 44 22.01 -1.09 -2.36
CA ASN A 44 23.03 -1.65 -1.46
C ASN A 44 22.99 -3.18 -1.33
N ILE A 45 22.65 -3.88 -2.43
CA ILE A 45 22.65 -5.34 -2.48
C ILE A 45 23.17 -5.80 -3.84
N LYS A 46 24.01 -6.83 -3.85
CA LYS A 46 24.67 -7.32 -5.06
C LYS A 46 23.75 -8.24 -5.88
N GLY A 47 23.97 -8.30 -7.19
CA GLY A 47 23.19 -9.17 -8.09
C GLY A 47 23.26 -10.66 -7.71
N GLU A 48 24.41 -11.11 -7.20
CA GLU A 48 24.64 -12.48 -6.77
C GLU A 48 23.74 -12.91 -5.59
N ALA A 49 23.22 -11.96 -4.81
CA ALA A 49 22.27 -12.23 -3.75
C ALA A 49 20.96 -12.85 -4.26
N TYR A 50 20.66 -12.71 -5.56
CA TYR A 50 19.46 -13.25 -6.20
C TYR A 50 19.65 -14.64 -6.81
N LEU A 51 20.82 -15.26 -6.64
CA LEU A 51 21.13 -16.56 -7.26
C LEU A 51 20.15 -17.67 -6.85
N LYS A 52 19.76 -17.71 -5.57
CA LYS A 52 18.78 -18.71 -5.09
C LYS A 52 17.38 -18.45 -5.63
N THR A 53 16.93 -17.19 -5.66
CA THR A 53 15.66 -16.79 -6.28
C THR A 53 15.64 -17.17 -7.76
N ALA A 54 16.70 -16.87 -8.49
CA ALA A 54 16.88 -17.24 -9.89
C ALA A 54 16.81 -18.75 -10.11
N ALA A 55 17.52 -19.54 -9.29
CA ALA A 55 17.46 -21.00 -9.34
C ALA A 55 16.05 -21.53 -9.06
N ALA A 56 15.33 -20.95 -8.09
CA ALA A 56 13.96 -21.33 -7.79
C ALA A 56 13.00 -21.06 -8.95
N ILE A 57 13.16 -19.93 -9.66
CA ILE A 57 12.39 -19.64 -10.89
C ILE A 57 12.73 -20.68 -11.98
N GLN A 58 14.01 -20.95 -12.23
CA GLN A 58 14.42 -21.96 -13.22
C GLN A 58 13.86 -23.34 -12.91
N ASN A 59 13.87 -23.76 -11.64
CA ASN A 59 13.39 -25.07 -11.21
C ASN A 59 11.93 -25.32 -11.59
N VAL A 60 11.07 -24.32 -11.43
CA VAL A 60 9.62 -24.47 -11.68
C VAL A 60 9.17 -24.03 -13.08
N SER A 61 9.98 -23.26 -13.82
CA SER A 61 9.59 -22.74 -15.13
C SER A 61 9.59 -23.81 -16.22
N PRO A 62 8.54 -24.00 -17.02
CA PRO A 62 8.59 -24.94 -18.15
C PRO A 62 9.53 -24.47 -19.28
N LEU A 63 9.91 -23.19 -19.28
CA LEU A 63 10.79 -22.60 -20.28
C LEU A 63 12.25 -23.04 -20.10
N ARG A 64 13.02 -22.97 -21.19
CA ARG A 64 14.49 -23.04 -21.15
C ARG A 64 15.02 -21.66 -20.73
N LEU A 65 14.88 -21.40 -19.43
CA LEU A 65 15.08 -20.07 -18.85
C LEU A 65 16.55 -19.79 -18.53
N TRP A 66 17.11 -18.77 -19.18
CA TRP A 66 18.41 -18.20 -18.84
C TRP A 66 18.28 -17.11 -17.78
N VAL A 67 19.34 -16.85 -17.02
CA VAL A 67 19.38 -15.74 -16.06
C VAL A 67 20.65 -14.92 -16.24
N ALA A 68 20.50 -13.61 -16.18
CA ALA A 68 21.62 -12.68 -16.02
C ALA A 68 21.42 -11.86 -14.75
N LEU A 69 22.31 -12.01 -13.77
CA LEU A 69 22.32 -11.21 -12.55
C LEU A 69 23.24 -10.01 -12.77
N THR A 70 22.69 -8.80 -12.86
CA THR A 70 23.50 -7.59 -13.08
C THR A 70 24.14 -7.14 -11.78
N GLY A 71 25.35 -6.58 -11.86
CA GLY A 71 26.12 -6.17 -10.70
C GLY A 71 27.10 -5.06 -11.01
N ASN A 72 27.93 -4.75 -10.01
CA ASN A 72 28.97 -3.72 -10.09
C ASN A 72 28.43 -2.33 -10.48
N TYR A 73 27.25 -1.99 -9.97
CA TYR A 73 26.73 -0.62 -10.05
C TYR A 73 27.50 0.29 -9.12
N SER A 74 27.67 1.54 -9.53
CA SER A 74 28.20 2.60 -8.66
C SER A 74 27.38 2.68 -7.37
N LEU A 75 28.06 2.76 -6.22
CA LEU A 75 27.44 2.77 -4.88
C LEU A 75 26.57 1.53 -4.58
N GLU A 76 26.87 0.39 -5.22
CA GLU A 76 26.13 -0.88 -5.07
C GLU A 76 24.61 -0.71 -5.27
N THR A 77 24.21 0.24 -6.12
CA THR A 77 22.80 0.62 -6.31
C THR A 77 22.52 0.88 -7.79
N PRO A 78 21.52 0.23 -8.40
CA PRO A 78 21.15 0.52 -9.77
C PRO A 78 20.78 1.99 -9.92
N ASN A 79 21.07 2.58 -11.07
CA ASN A 79 20.74 3.98 -11.34
C ASN A 79 20.42 4.18 -12.83
N PRO A 80 19.71 5.26 -13.19
CA PRO A 80 19.29 5.51 -14.57
C PRO A 80 20.45 5.61 -15.59
N VAL A 81 21.66 5.97 -15.16
CA VAL A 81 22.82 6.18 -16.04
C VAL A 81 23.45 4.84 -16.45
N GLU A 82 23.61 3.94 -15.48
CA GLU A 82 24.27 2.64 -15.68
C GLU A 82 23.32 1.54 -16.14
N LEU A 83 22.02 1.66 -15.83
CA LEU A 83 21.01 0.63 -16.13
C LEU A 83 20.94 0.23 -17.62
N PRO A 84 20.91 1.16 -18.60
CA PRO A 84 20.90 0.78 -20.02
C PRO A 84 22.11 -0.10 -20.40
N LYS A 85 23.31 0.31 -19.99
CA LYS A 85 24.54 -0.44 -20.28
C LYS A 85 24.55 -1.80 -19.59
N ALA A 86 23.98 -1.90 -18.38
CA ALA A 86 23.90 -3.16 -17.65
C ALA A 86 23.00 -4.17 -18.36
N VAL A 87 21.82 -3.73 -18.83
CA VAL A 87 20.88 -4.56 -19.59
C VAL A 87 21.49 -4.97 -20.94
N GLU A 88 22.07 -4.04 -21.69
CA GLU A 88 22.74 -4.35 -22.95
C GLU A 88 23.91 -5.33 -22.76
N ASN A 89 24.70 -5.17 -21.69
CA ASN A 89 25.77 -6.10 -21.36
C ASN A 89 25.24 -7.49 -21.01
N ALA A 90 24.19 -7.58 -20.19
CA ALA A 90 23.54 -8.84 -19.86
C ALA A 90 23.09 -9.58 -21.11
N ILE A 91 22.45 -8.87 -22.05
CA ILE A 91 21.96 -9.45 -23.31
C ILE A 91 23.12 -9.95 -24.19
N ARG A 92 24.21 -9.17 -24.31
CA ARG A 92 25.41 -9.62 -25.03
C ARG A 92 26.02 -10.87 -24.38
N GLN A 93 26.09 -10.92 -23.05
CA GLN A 93 26.66 -12.06 -22.34
C GLN A 93 25.76 -13.30 -22.44
N LEU A 94 24.44 -13.14 -22.40
CA LEU A 94 23.47 -14.22 -22.66
C LEU A 94 23.65 -14.80 -24.07
N SER A 95 23.72 -13.95 -25.09
CA SER A 95 23.98 -14.39 -26.47
C SER A 95 25.32 -15.10 -26.61
N LYS A 96 26.38 -14.56 -26.00
CA LYS A 96 27.71 -15.18 -25.97
C LYS A 96 27.71 -16.55 -25.26
N ALA A 97 26.88 -16.71 -24.24
CA ALA A 97 26.71 -17.98 -23.52
C ALA A 97 25.86 -19.01 -24.30
N GLY A 98 25.27 -18.62 -25.42
CA GLY A 98 24.56 -19.52 -26.33
C GLY A 98 23.03 -19.42 -26.28
N MET A 99 22.47 -18.44 -25.57
CA MET A 99 21.04 -18.14 -25.68
C MET A 99 20.71 -17.65 -27.10
N LYS A 100 19.62 -18.15 -27.68
CA LYS A 100 19.04 -17.65 -28.92
C LYS A 100 17.69 -16.97 -28.63
N GLY A 101 17.26 -16.14 -29.57
CA GLY A 101 16.02 -15.37 -29.44
C GLY A 101 16.18 -14.09 -28.63
N ASP A 102 15.04 -13.45 -28.36
CA ASP A 102 14.95 -12.10 -27.80
C ASP A 102 13.86 -11.96 -26.73
N ASN A 103 13.39 -13.07 -26.16
CA ASN A 103 12.41 -13.10 -25.06
C ASN A 103 13.06 -12.70 -23.73
N TYR A 104 13.41 -11.42 -23.61
CA TYR A 104 14.04 -10.82 -22.43
C TYR A 104 12.99 -10.22 -21.50
N THR A 105 12.97 -10.66 -20.25
CA THR A 105 12.20 -10.06 -19.17
C THR A 105 13.14 -9.34 -18.22
N GLY A 106 12.88 -8.07 -17.94
CA GLY A 106 13.53 -7.39 -16.83
C GLY A 106 12.87 -7.80 -15.52
N ILE A 107 13.64 -8.25 -14.54
CA ILE A 107 13.15 -8.52 -13.20
C ILE A 107 13.94 -7.66 -12.22
N ALA A 108 13.26 -6.97 -11.31
CA ALA A 108 13.94 -6.03 -10.44
C ALA A 108 13.34 -5.98 -9.05
N HIS A 109 14.23 -5.82 -8.06
CA HIS A 109 13.86 -5.78 -6.65
C HIS A 109 13.90 -4.34 -6.11
N SER A 110 12.90 -3.97 -5.30
CA SER A 110 12.91 -2.72 -4.53
C SER A 110 13.20 -1.50 -5.43
N LEU A 111 14.16 -0.65 -5.08
CA LEU A 111 14.58 0.51 -5.88
C LEU A 111 14.94 0.17 -7.34
N GLY A 112 15.48 -1.03 -7.60
CA GLY A 112 15.73 -1.49 -8.96
C GLY A 112 14.47 -1.54 -9.82
N GLY A 113 13.32 -1.89 -9.23
CA GLY A 113 12.02 -1.91 -9.91
C GLY A 113 11.53 -0.53 -10.31
N VAL A 114 11.81 0.49 -9.50
CA VAL A 114 11.52 1.90 -9.84
C VAL A 114 12.28 2.32 -11.10
N PHE A 115 13.58 2.02 -11.18
CA PHE A 115 14.39 2.38 -12.35
C PHE A 115 14.07 1.50 -13.57
N LEU A 116 13.91 0.19 -13.37
CA LEU A 116 13.57 -0.74 -14.45
C LEU A 116 12.24 -0.37 -15.09
N SER A 117 11.21 -0.07 -14.32
CA SER A 117 9.88 0.24 -14.86
C SER A 117 9.88 1.48 -15.76
N THR A 118 10.75 2.46 -15.50
CA THR A 118 10.92 3.64 -16.36
C THR A 118 11.73 3.31 -17.61
N TYR A 119 12.85 2.63 -17.46
CA TYR A 119 13.72 2.22 -18.58
C TYR A 119 12.99 1.30 -19.57
N ALA A 120 12.25 0.32 -19.05
CA ALA A 120 11.69 -0.77 -19.84
C ALA A 120 10.74 -0.28 -20.95
N LYS A 121 10.04 0.85 -20.74
CA LYS A 121 9.11 1.48 -21.70
C LYS A 121 9.71 1.73 -23.09
N LYS A 122 11.03 1.91 -23.18
CA LYS A 122 11.76 2.22 -24.43
C LYS A 122 12.89 1.24 -24.70
N SER A 123 12.86 0.08 -24.04
CA SER A 123 13.90 -0.93 -24.13
C SER A 123 13.51 -2.07 -25.07
N GLN A 124 14.42 -3.03 -25.27
CA GLN A 124 14.16 -4.28 -25.96
C GLN A 124 13.55 -5.38 -25.07
N LEU A 125 13.23 -5.08 -23.81
CA LEU A 125 12.56 -6.01 -22.91
C LEU A 125 11.11 -6.22 -23.35
N LYS A 126 10.63 -7.46 -23.25
CA LYS A 126 9.26 -7.83 -23.62
C LYS A 126 8.31 -7.89 -22.43
N ALA A 127 8.82 -7.97 -21.21
CA ALA A 127 8.03 -7.94 -19.97
C ALA A 127 8.86 -7.42 -18.79
N VAL A 128 8.15 -7.09 -17.70
CA VAL A 128 8.73 -6.63 -16.43
C VAL A 128 8.18 -7.44 -15.27
N VAL A 129 9.05 -7.78 -14.31
CA VAL A 129 8.67 -8.35 -13.02
C VAL A 129 9.21 -7.45 -11.92
N LEU A 130 8.33 -6.99 -11.04
CA LEU A 130 8.62 -6.11 -9.91
C LEU A 130 8.53 -6.92 -8.63
N LEU A 131 9.67 -7.17 -7.99
CA LEU A 131 9.77 -7.89 -6.72
C LEU A 131 9.88 -6.87 -5.58
N GLY A 132 8.96 -6.89 -4.61
CA GLY A 132 8.95 -5.89 -3.54
C GLY A 132 8.98 -4.46 -4.10
N SER A 133 8.28 -4.24 -5.22
CA SER A 133 8.26 -2.98 -5.98
C SER A 133 6.94 -2.92 -6.74
N TYR A 134 6.64 -1.76 -7.33
CA TYR A 134 5.35 -1.44 -7.94
C TYR A 134 5.53 -0.46 -9.10
N LEU A 135 4.51 -0.33 -9.96
CA LEU A 135 4.44 0.79 -10.88
C LEU A 135 4.12 2.08 -10.11
N SER A 136 4.91 3.12 -10.37
CA SER A 136 4.73 4.45 -9.76
C SER A 136 3.30 4.95 -9.97
N ARG A 137 2.74 5.72 -9.02
CA ARG A 137 1.33 6.13 -9.05
C ARG A 137 0.89 6.83 -10.35
N GLU A 138 1.77 7.62 -10.95
CA GLU A 138 1.53 8.35 -12.20
C GLU A 138 1.50 7.45 -13.45
N THR A 139 1.94 6.20 -13.33
CA THR A 139 1.92 5.23 -14.42
C THR A 139 0.60 4.47 -14.41
N SER A 140 -0.20 4.70 -15.44
CA SER A 140 -1.41 3.95 -15.74
C SER A 140 -1.07 2.57 -16.31
N PHE A 141 -1.72 1.52 -15.80
CA PHE A 141 -1.61 0.17 -16.37
C PHE A 141 -2.02 0.13 -17.83
N LYS A 142 -3.09 0.86 -18.19
CA LYS A 142 -3.61 0.92 -19.56
C LYS A 142 -2.57 1.44 -20.56
N ASP A 143 -1.69 2.33 -20.11
CA ASP A 143 -0.72 3.03 -20.95
C ASP A 143 0.70 2.43 -20.83
N TYR A 144 0.89 1.42 -19.99
CA TYR A 144 2.18 0.75 -19.85
C TYR A 144 2.37 -0.28 -20.97
N PRO A 145 3.42 -0.14 -21.81
CA PRO A 145 3.51 -0.87 -23.09
C PRO A 145 3.82 -2.36 -22.96
N LEU A 146 4.30 -2.81 -21.80
CA LEU A 146 4.72 -4.20 -21.57
C LEU A 146 3.81 -4.89 -20.54
N PRO A 147 3.67 -6.22 -20.55
CA PRO A 147 3.16 -6.97 -19.40
C PRO A 147 4.02 -6.73 -18.16
N VAL A 148 3.39 -6.64 -16.98
CA VAL A 148 4.04 -6.39 -15.70
C VAL A 148 3.48 -7.31 -14.62
N LEU A 149 4.33 -8.13 -13.99
CA LEU A 149 4.00 -8.78 -12.73
C LEU A 149 4.46 -7.90 -11.58
N THR A 150 3.52 -7.46 -10.74
CA THR A 150 3.82 -6.87 -9.42
C THR A 150 3.72 -7.97 -8.38
N LEU A 151 4.82 -8.23 -7.67
CA LEU A 151 4.92 -9.27 -6.65
C LEU A 151 5.44 -8.68 -5.33
N SER A 152 4.66 -8.80 -4.27
CA SER A 152 4.99 -8.29 -2.93
C SER A 152 4.91 -9.38 -1.86
N GLY A 153 5.56 -9.17 -0.73
CA GLY A 153 5.38 -9.98 0.47
C GLY A 153 4.29 -9.39 1.37
N GLU A 154 3.50 -10.25 2.03
CA GLU A 154 2.54 -9.82 3.05
C GLU A 154 3.21 -9.07 4.20
N LEU A 155 4.43 -9.48 4.57
CA LEU A 155 5.21 -8.98 5.69
C LEU A 155 6.33 -8.02 5.23
N ASP A 156 6.23 -7.50 4.01
CA ASP A 156 7.18 -6.55 3.42
C ASP A 156 7.09 -5.18 4.12
N GLY A 157 8.16 -4.81 4.82
CA GLY A 157 8.22 -3.56 5.58
C GLY A 157 8.62 -2.33 4.74
N GLN A 158 9.09 -2.57 3.52
CA GLN A 158 9.58 -1.55 2.60
C GLN A 158 8.51 -1.21 1.56
N ALA A 159 8.17 -2.16 0.68
CA ALA A 159 7.04 -2.09 -0.24
C ALA A 159 5.77 -2.55 0.47
N ARG A 160 5.36 -1.76 1.47
CA ARG A 160 4.26 -2.05 2.38
C ARG A 160 3.00 -2.47 1.64
N ILE A 161 2.33 -3.49 2.19
CA ILE A 161 1.12 -4.07 1.62
C ILE A 161 0.01 -3.04 1.37
N THR A 162 -0.06 -1.96 2.16
CA THR A 162 -0.98 -0.84 1.95
C THR A 162 -0.76 -0.14 0.61
N ARG A 163 0.50 0.13 0.25
CA ARG A 163 0.84 0.73 -1.06
C ARG A 163 0.54 -0.24 -2.20
N ILE A 164 0.76 -1.53 -2.02
CA ILE A 164 0.46 -2.54 -3.04
C ILE A 164 -1.06 -2.72 -3.21
N ALA A 165 -1.85 -2.60 -2.14
CA ALA A 165 -3.31 -2.61 -2.21
C ALA A 165 -3.84 -1.49 -3.12
N VAL A 166 -3.22 -0.31 -3.12
CA VAL A 166 -3.56 0.79 -4.05
C VAL A 166 -3.29 0.39 -5.50
N GLU A 167 -2.20 -0.32 -5.78
CA GLU A 167 -1.90 -0.82 -7.12
C GLU A 167 -2.88 -1.91 -7.56
N TYR A 168 -3.23 -2.83 -6.64
CA TYR A 168 -4.28 -3.82 -6.86
C TYR A 168 -5.62 -3.17 -7.21
N LYS A 169 -6.02 -2.12 -6.47
CA LYS A 169 -7.24 -1.37 -6.73
C LYS A 169 -7.23 -0.71 -8.12
N LYS A 170 -6.10 -0.13 -8.54
CA LYS A 170 -5.94 0.43 -9.89
C LYS A 170 -6.16 -0.63 -10.97
N LEU A 171 -5.69 -1.86 -10.74
CA LEU A 171 -5.94 -2.95 -11.67
C LEU A 171 -7.43 -3.31 -11.69
N GLN A 172 -8.07 -3.48 -10.53
CA GLN A 172 -9.51 -3.76 -10.44
C GLN A 172 -10.36 -2.76 -11.24
N ASP A 173 -10.02 -1.47 -11.17
CA ASP A 173 -10.77 -0.42 -11.87
C ASP A 173 -10.66 -0.50 -13.41
N ILE A 174 -9.66 -1.21 -13.94
CA ILE A 174 -9.46 -1.41 -15.38
C ILE A 174 -9.73 -2.82 -15.88
N ILE A 175 -9.94 -3.81 -15.00
CA ILE A 175 -10.36 -5.16 -15.38
C ILE A 175 -11.78 -5.07 -15.96
N LYS A 176 -11.85 -4.78 -17.26
CA LYS A 176 -13.07 -4.88 -18.08
C LYS A 176 -13.08 -6.18 -18.90
N THR A 177 -11.92 -6.83 -18.99
CA THR A 177 -11.72 -8.13 -19.63
C THR A 177 -10.83 -9.01 -18.72
N PRO A 178 -10.99 -10.34 -18.75
CA PRO A 178 -10.14 -11.27 -18.00
C PRO A 178 -8.64 -11.11 -18.29
N ASP A 179 -8.29 -10.64 -19.50
CA ASP A 179 -6.90 -10.54 -19.97
C ASP A 179 -6.05 -9.54 -19.18
N ALA A 180 -6.65 -8.54 -18.54
CA ALA A 180 -5.93 -7.56 -17.74
C ALA A 180 -5.19 -8.22 -16.56
N VAL A 181 -5.77 -9.27 -15.96
CA VAL A 181 -5.15 -10.02 -14.85
C VAL A 181 -3.94 -10.81 -15.32
N PHE A 182 -3.93 -11.30 -16.57
CA PHE A 182 -2.78 -12.01 -17.13
C PHE A 182 -1.65 -11.08 -17.54
N ARG A 183 -1.98 -9.85 -17.94
CA ARG A 183 -1.02 -8.86 -18.39
C ARG A 183 -0.40 -8.05 -17.25
N TYR A 184 -1.17 -7.73 -16.21
CA TYR A 184 -0.76 -6.88 -15.10
C TYR A 184 -1.01 -7.50 -13.73
N PRO A 185 -0.72 -8.80 -13.49
CA PRO A 185 -1.06 -9.44 -12.22
C PRO A 185 -0.41 -8.70 -11.03
N VAL A 186 -1.22 -8.37 -10.02
CA VAL A 186 -0.76 -7.84 -8.74
C VAL A 186 -0.97 -8.93 -7.68
N VAL A 187 0.15 -9.48 -7.21
CA VAL A 187 0.16 -10.63 -6.29
C VAL A 187 0.89 -10.27 -4.99
N ASN A 188 0.31 -10.69 -3.87
CA ASN A 188 0.91 -10.62 -2.56
C ASN A 188 1.11 -12.03 -2.02
N ILE A 189 2.35 -12.43 -1.77
CA ILE A 189 2.69 -13.75 -1.23
C ILE A 189 2.54 -13.71 0.29
N PRO A 190 1.71 -14.59 0.88
CA PRO A 190 1.54 -14.62 2.32
C PRO A 190 2.84 -15.01 3.02
N LYS A 191 3.04 -14.52 4.25
CA LYS A 191 4.10 -14.95 5.18
C LYS A 191 5.54 -14.60 4.83
N ILE A 192 5.80 -14.00 3.66
CA ILE A 192 7.14 -13.56 3.26
C ILE A 192 7.33 -12.06 3.45
N ASN A 193 8.56 -11.60 3.62
CA ASN A 193 8.92 -10.19 3.73
C ASN A 193 9.80 -9.70 2.55
N HIS A 194 10.27 -8.45 2.61
CA HIS A 194 11.07 -7.83 1.55
C HIS A 194 12.42 -8.53 1.34
N ALA A 195 13.10 -8.87 2.44
CA ALA A 195 14.40 -9.52 2.41
C ALA A 195 14.39 -10.82 1.59
N GLN A 196 13.31 -11.59 1.65
CA GLN A 196 13.21 -12.93 1.05
C GLN A 196 13.11 -12.95 -0.49
N PHE A 197 13.10 -11.79 -1.16
CA PHE A 197 13.33 -11.74 -2.61
C PHE A 197 14.80 -11.97 -2.99
N ALA A 198 15.71 -11.84 -2.02
CA ALA A 198 17.15 -12.07 -2.15
C ALA A 198 17.65 -12.95 -0.99
N SER A 199 18.95 -13.25 -0.99
CA SER A 199 19.61 -14.02 0.06
C SER A 199 20.81 -13.29 0.65
N GLY A 200 21.24 -13.72 1.83
CA GLY A 200 22.45 -13.21 2.48
C GLY A 200 22.19 -11.99 3.36
N VAL A 201 23.23 -11.16 3.55
CA VAL A 201 23.15 -9.99 4.44
C VAL A 201 22.32 -8.90 3.79
N MET A 202 21.27 -8.47 4.48
CA MET A 202 20.35 -7.46 3.97
C MET A 202 20.78 -6.04 4.36
N PRO A 203 20.44 -5.01 3.55
CA PRO A 203 20.69 -3.62 3.89
C PRO A 203 20.04 -3.22 5.22
N PRO A 204 20.65 -2.32 6.03
CA PRO A 204 20.13 -1.96 7.36
C PRO A 204 18.68 -1.47 7.36
N ALA A 205 18.26 -0.74 6.32
CA ALA A 205 16.88 -0.29 6.20
C ALA A 205 15.92 -1.48 6.11
N VAL A 206 16.25 -2.51 5.33
CA VAL A 206 15.44 -3.73 5.18
C VAL A 206 15.34 -4.44 6.53
N THR A 207 16.47 -4.70 7.19
CA THR A 207 16.50 -5.33 8.52
C THR A 207 15.72 -4.55 9.58
N LYS A 208 15.69 -3.22 9.49
CA LYS A 208 14.98 -2.37 10.44
C LYS A 208 13.46 -2.42 10.29
N TYR A 209 12.95 -2.44 9.05
CA TYR A 209 11.53 -2.22 8.79
C TYR A 209 10.76 -3.49 8.45
N ASP A 210 11.43 -4.54 7.96
CA ASP A 210 10.75 -5.81 7.65
C ASP A 210 10.15 -6.45 8.89
N LEU A 211 8.94 -6.96 8.71
CA LEU A 211 8.34 -7.84 9.70
C LEU A 211 9.01 -9.22 9.61
N THR A 212 9.05 -9.93 10.74
CA THR A 212 9.65 -11.26 10.80
C THR A 212 8.84 -12.23 9.92
N PRO A 213 9.47 -12.90 8.92
CA PRO A 213 8.76 -13.79 8.03
C PRO A 213 8.32 -15.06 8.79
N GLU A 214 7.25 -15.70 8.31
CA GLU A 214 6.69 -16.91 8.93
C GLU A 214 7.02 -18.18 8.14
N VAL A 215 7.80 -18.05 7.07
CA VAL A 215 8.36 -19.16 6.29
C VAL A 215 9.86 -18.98 6.11
N THR A 216 10.56 -20.07 5.81
CA THR A 216 11.99 -20.03 5.53
C THR A 216 12.28 -19.33 4.19
N GLU A 217 13.51 -18.86 4.02
CA GLU A 217 14.01 -18.29 2.76
C GLU A 217 13.79 -19.24 1.57
N ASP A 218 14.08 -20.53 1.72
CA ASP A 218 13.91 -21.51 0.63
C ASP A 218 12.43 -21.68 0.22
N VAL A 219 11.51 -21.69 1.19
CA VAL A 219 10.07 -21.74 0.90
C VAL A 219 9.62 -20.48 0.19
N ALA A 220 10.10 -19.30 0.63
CA ALA A 220 9.79 -18.04 -0.02
C ALA A 220 10.27 -18.01 -1.47
N HIS A 221 11.50 -18.43 -1.75
CA HIS A 221 12.03 -18.51 -3.13
C HIS A 221 11.22 -19.45 -4.02
N VAL A 222 10.74 -20.59 -3.51
CA VAL A 222 9.87 -21.49 -4.28
C VAL A 222 8.53 -20.80 -4.62
N LEU A 223 7.94 -20.09 -3.67
CA LEU A 223 6.70 -19.34 -3.90
C LEU A 223 6.90 -18.22 -4.94
N ILE A 224 7.97 -17.43 -4.79
CA ILE A 224 8.36 -16.39 -5.76
C ILE A 224 8.59 -17.01 -7.14
N GLY A 225 9.35 -18.10 -7.19
CA GLY A 225 9.66 -18.84 -8.42
C GLY A 225 8.42 -19.23 -9.20
N LYS A 226 7.40 -19.76 -8.51
CA LYS A 226 6.12 -20.16 -9.12
C LYS A 226 5.39 -18.97 -9.74
N GLN A 227 5.28 -17.85 -9.02
CA GLN A 227 4.58 -16.67 -9.53
C GLN A 227 5.25 -16.09 -10.76
N VAL A 228 6.58 -15.95 -10.72
CA VAL A 228 7.37 -15.46 -11.87
C VAL A 228 7.26 -16.44 -13.04
N SER A 229 7.39 -17.74 -12.79
CA SER A 229 7.25 -18.77 -13.82
C SER A 229 5.91 -18.70 -14.53
N ASN A 230 4.80 -18.67 -13.77
CA ASN A 230 3.46 -18.64 -14.35
C ASN A 230 3.28 -17.41 -15.25
N PHE A 231 3.72 -16.24 -14.77
CA PHE A 231 3.68 -15.01 -15.55
C PHE A 231 4.49 -15.11 -16.85
N LEU A 232 5.71 -15.65 -16.79
CA LEU A 232 6.54 -15.85 -17.98
C LEU A 232 5.92 -16.86 -18.96
N THR A 233 5.37 -17.96 -18.47
CA THR A 233 4.67 -18.97 -19.29
C THR A 233 3.49 -18.37 -20.03
N VAL A 234 2.69 -17.51 -19.39
CA VAL A 234 1.58 -16.82 -20.06
C VAL A 234 2.06 -15.73 -21.01
N THR A 235 3.13 -15.01 -20.65
CA THR A 235 3.67 -13.90 -21.45
C THR A 235 4.31 -14.36 -22.76
N PHE A 236 4.96 -15.51 -22.75
CA PHE A 236 5.71 -16.04 -23.89
C PHE A 236 5.06 -17.26 -24.53
N ASP A 237 3.76 -17.49 -24.29
CA ASP A 237 3.02 -18.62 -24.86
C ASP A 237 3.78 -19.95 -24.68
N GLY A 238 4.02 -20.32 -23.42
CA GLY A 238 4.91 -21.42 -23.03
C GLY A 238 4.67 -22.77 -23.74
N PRO A 239 5.50 -23.79 -23.46
CA PRO A 239 5.77 -24.88 -24.41
C PRO A 239 4.55 -25.69 -24.89
N SER A 240 3.47 -25.70 -24.12
CA SER A 240 2.18 -26.27 -24.52
C SER A 240 0.99 -25.40 -24.11
N ALA A 241 -0.13 -25.56 -24.80
CA ALA A 241 -1.38 -24.90 -24.44
C ALA A 241 -1.86 -25.27 -23.02
N MET A 242 -1.52 -26.47 -22.53
CA MET A 242 -1.83 -26.89 -21.16
C MET A 242 -1.00 -26.13 -20.13
N ASP A 243 0.31 -25.94 -20.36
CA ASP A 243 1.17 -25.14 -19.47
C ASP A 243 0.63 -23.70 -19.34
N VAL A 244 0.19 -23.12 -20.47
CA VAL A 244 -0.40 -21.77 -20.49
C VAL A 244 -1.73 -21.74 -19.73
N LEU A 245 -2.58 -22.76 -19.87
CA LEU A 245 -3.85 -22.85 -19.18
C LEU A 245 -3.66 -22.95 -17.66
N GLU A 246 -2.78 -23.86 -17.20
CA GLU A 246 -2.45 -24.03 -15.78
C GLU A 246 -1.83 -22.76 -15.18
N ALA A 247 -0.94 -22.10 -15.93
CA ALA A 247 -0.35 -20.84 -15.49
C ALA A 247 -1.38 -19.71 -15.36
N LYS A 248 -2.36 -19.63 -16.29
CA LYS A 248 -3.46 -18.66 -16.19
C LYS A 248 -4.34 -18.93 -14.97
N GLU A 249 -4.71 -20.19 -14.72
CA GLU A 249 -5.49 -20.59 -13.55
C GLU A 249 -4.75 -20.20 -12.25
N ALA A 250 -3.46 -20.54 -12.15
CA ALA A 250 -2.65 -20.21 -10.98
C ALA A 250 -2.47 -18.69 -10.77
N ILE A 251 -2.40 -17.88 -11.84
CA ILE A 251 -2.38 -16.41 -11.73
C ILE A 251 -3.71 -15.89 -11.19
N VAL A 252 -4.85 -16.39 -11.70
CA VAL A 252 -6.18 -16.01 -11.21
C VAL A 252 -6.34 -16.36 -9.74
N ASP A 253 -5.96 -17.57 -9.33
CA ASP A 253 -6.02 -18.00 -7.94
C ASP A 253 -5.17 -17.11 -7.03
N SER A 254 -3.95 -16.80 -7.47
CA SER A 254 -3.03 -15.94 -6.71
C SER A 254 -3.54 -14.50 -6.61
N PHE A 255 -4.15 -13.98 -7.67
CA PHE A 255 -4.77 -12.65 -7.70
C PHE A 255 -5.98 -12.57 -6.77
N VAL A 256 -6.87 -13.57 -6.81
CA VAL A 256 -8.06 -13.66 -5.94
C VAL A 256 -7.65 -13.84 -4.48
N ASP A 257 -6.67 -14.68 -4.18
CA ASP A 257 -6.16 -14.86 -2.83
C ASP A 257 -5.49 -13.58 -2.29
N SER A 258 -4.76 -12.86 -3.14
CA SER A 258 -4.20 -11.54 -2.79
C SER A 258 -5.29 -10.53 -2.46
N GLY A 259 -6.39 -10.52 -3.22
CA GLY A 259 -7.57 -9.72 -2.92
C GLY A 259 -8.07 -9.91 -1.48
N LYS A 260 -8.11 -11.14 -0.96
CA LYS A 260 -8.52 -11.40 0.44
C LYS A 260 -7.66 -10.68 1.48
N ARG A 261 -6.39 -10.38 1.18
CA ARG A 261 -5.49 -9.60 2.06
C ARG A 261 -5.63 -8.10 1.82
N PHE A 262 -5.89 -7.68 0.59
CA PHE A 262 -6.01 -6.26 0.24
C PHE A 262 -7.38 -5.65 0.57
N GLU A 263 -8.48 -6.39 0.43
CA GLU A 263 -9.83 -5.86 0.62
C GLU A 263 -10.05 -5.22 2.01
N PRO A 264 -9.58 -5.81 3.13
CA PRO A 264 -9.68 -5.14 4.44
C PRO A 264 -8.95 -3.78 4.49
N LEU A 265 -7.79 -3.67 3.84
CA LEU A 265 -7.02 -2.41 3.75
C LEU A 265 -7.76 -1.37 2.92
N LEU A 266 -8.31 -1.80 1.78
CA LEU A 266 -9.08 -0.96 0.88
C LEU A 266 -10.40 -0.52 1.52
N PHE A 267 -11.03 -1.37 2.30
CA PHE A 267 -12.21 -1.03 3.09
C PHE A 267 -11.91 0.10 4.08
N VAL A 268 -10.90 -0.05 4.93
CA VAL A 268 -10.53 1.01 5.90
C VAL A 268 -10.14 2.29 5.18
N LYS A 269 -9.39 2.20 4.06
CA LYS A 269 -9.07 3.38 3.24
C LYS A 269 -10.32 4.05 2.65
N SER A 270 -11.32 3.27 2.25
CA SER A 270 -12.59 3.81 1.73
C SER A 270 -13.41 4.55 2.78
N MET A 271 -13.13 4.33 4.07
CA MET A 271 -13.77 5.06 5.17
C MET A 271 -13.25 6.50 5.31
N ASP A 272 -12.06 6.78 4.76
CA ASP A 272 -11.45 8.12 4.77
C ASP A 272 -12.32 9.08 3.97
N GLU A 273 -12.50 8.80 2.67
CA GLU A 273 -13.24 9.65 1.75
C GLU A 273 -13.90 8.85 0.61
N VAL A 274 -15.07 9.32 0.17
CA VAL A 274 -15.74 8.99 -1.09
C VAL A 274 -15.61 10.21 -2.02
N PRO A 275 -14.59 10.27 -2.90
CA PRO A 275 -14.23 11.50 -3.61
C PRO A 275 -15.33 12.06 -4.51
N ILE A 276 -16.13 11.20 -5.14
CA ILE A 276 -17.23 11.61 -6.02
C ILE A 276 -18.33 12.35 -5.23
N LEU A 277 -18.53 11.98 -3.96
CA LEU A 277 -19.54 12.57 -3.09
C LEU A 277 -18.98 13.69 -2.20
N LEU A 278 -17.64 13.89 -2.20
CA LEU A 278 -16.94 14.76 -1.26
C LEU A 278 -17.40 14.49 0.18
N SER A 279 -17.43 13.22 0.58
CA SER A 279 -18.00 12.77 1.86
C SER A 279 -17.04 11.80 2.55
N SER A 280 -17.02 11.82 3.88
CA SER A 280 -16.23 10.94 4.74
C SER A 280 -17.15 9.99 5.51
N PRO A 281 -17.10 8.67 5.22
CA PRO A 281 -17.80 7.67 6.02
C PRO A 281 -17.45 7.70 7.51
N TRP A 282 -16.20 8.05 7.88
CA TRP A 282 -15.85 8.28 9.28
C TRP A 282 -16.71 9.36 9.93
N SER A 283 -16.94 10.49 9.26
CA SER A 283 -17.77 11.56 9.79
C SER A 283 -19.25 11.17 9.92
N ILE A 284 -19.75 10.36 9.00
CA ILE A 284 -21.13 9.84 9.06
C ILE A 284 -21.28 8.92 10.26
N LEU A 285 -20.38 7.94 10.38
CA LEU A 285 -20.35 6.99 11.49
C LEU A 285 -20.23 7.70 12.84
N CYS A 286 -19.34 8.70 12.95
CA CYS A 286 -19.19 9.50 14.18
C CYS A 286 -20.53 10.12 14.59
N GLN A 287 -21.26 10.72 13.65
CA GLN A 287 -22.54 11.34 13.93
C GLN A 287 -23.62 10.34 14.33
N GLU A 288 -23.65 9.16 13.70
CA GLU A 288 -24.60 8.08 14.04
C GLU A 288 -24.33 7.55 15.45
N VAL A 289 -23.08 7.29 15.81
CA VAL A 289 -22.69 6.84 17.15
C VAL A 289 -23.01 7.91 18.19
N MET A 290 -22.77 9.18 17.86
CA MET A 290 -23.17 10.31 18.71
C MET A 290 -24.68 10.45 18.88
N ALA A 291 -25.46 10.11 17.85
CA ALA A 291 -26.91 10.14 17.92
C ALA A 291 -27.48 8.97 18.76
N GLY A 292 -26.70 7.91 18.99
CA GLY A 292 -27.09 6.76 19.79
C GLY A 292 -28.40 6.14 19.28
N GLU A 293 -29.37 5.97 20.17
CA GLU A 293 -30.71 5.45 19.85
C GLU A 293 -31.54 6.37 18.94
N LEU A 294 -31.09 7.62 18.72
CA LEU A 294 -31.73 8.56 17.81
C LEU A 294 -31.20 8.42 16.38
N ALA A 295 -30.13 7.66 16.14
CA ALA A 295 -29.56 7.46 14.79
C ALA A 295 -30.60 7.03 13.75
N PRO A 296 -31.52 6.07 14.02
CA PRO A 296 -32.55 5.66 13.05
C PRO A 296 -33.60 6.74 12.73
N LYS A 297 -33.62 7.85 13.47
CA LYS A 297 -34.57 8.97 13.32
C LYS A 297 -33.98 10.16 12.57
N ILE A 298 -32.71 10.08 12.18
CA ILE A 298 -32.02 11.14 11.47
C ILE A 298 -31.42 10.61 10.17
N LYS A 299 -31.18 11.52 9.22
CA LYS A 299 -30.27 11.30 8.11
C LYS A 299 -28.99 12.07 8.37
N VAL A 300 -27.85 11.52 7.99
CA VAL A 300 -26.56 12.20 8.14
C VAL A 300 -26.00 12.49 6.75
N ASP A 301 -25.80 13.78 6.48
CA ASP A 301 -25.08 14.26 5.30
C ASP A 301 -23.70 14.75 5.75
N ASN A 302 -22.65 14.38 5.02
CA ASN A 302 -21.31 14.91 5.25
C ASN A 302 -20.81 15.69 4.03
N LEU A 303 -19.98 16.70 4.29
CA LEU A 303 -19.17 17.36 3.28
C LEU A 303 -17.72 17.49 3.77
N VAL A 304 -16.80 16.91 3.01
CA VAL A 304 -15.36 17.10 3.14
C VAL A 304 -15.01 18.48 2.60
N ALA A 305 -14.36 19.29 3.44
CA ALA A 305 -13.88 20.60 3.07
C ALA A 305 -12.62 20.49 2.19
N PRO A 306 -12.53 21.28 1.10
CA PRO A 306 -11.40 21.18 0.16
C PRO A 306 -10.10 21.78 0.71
N THR A 307 -10.19 22.65 1.73
CA THR A 307 -9.03 23.25 2.40
C THR A 307 -9.30 23.40 3.89
N GLU A 308 -8.23 23.41 4.68
CA GLU A 308 -8.29 23.66 6.12
C GLU A 308 -8.95 25.00 6.43
N THR A 309 -8.64 26.07 5.68
CA THR A 309 -9.24 27.39 5.88
C THR A 309 -10.77 27.37 5.73
N ILE A 310 -11.28 26.65 4.73
CA ILE A 310 -12.73 26.48 4.53
C ILE A 310 -13.32 25.61 5.64
N PHE A 311 -12.60 24.56 6.05
CA PHE A 311 -13.02 23.68 7.12
C PHE A 311 -13.20 24.41 8.45
N VAL A 312 -12.20 25.20 8.86
CA VAL A 312 -12.16 25.91 10.15
C VAL A 312 -13.41 26.79 10.33
N VAL A 313 -13.83 27.50 9.29
CA VAL A 313 -15.00 28.39 9.31
C VAL A 313 -16.31 27.70 8.91
N SER A 314 -16.30 26.39 8.68
CA SER A 314 -17.51 25.60 8.42
C SER A 314 -18.09 25.03 9.72
N PHE A 315 -19.41 24.89 9.76
CA PHE A 315 -20.13 24.43 10.95
C PHE A 315 -21.11 23.31 10.60
N PRO A 316 -21.29 22.32 11.48
CA PRO A 316 -22.36 21.35 11.35
C PRO A 316 -23.71 22.04 11.59
N SER A 317 -24.78 21.51 11.01
CA SER A 317 -26.13 22.06 11.20
C SER A 317 -27.20 20.98 11.20
N ILE A 318 -28.37 21.31 11.74
CA ILE A 318 -29.55 20.45 11.68
C ILE A 318 -30.57 21.13 10.78
N ALA A 319 -31.03 20.42 9.76
CA ALA A 319 -32.09 20.85 8.87
C ALA A 319 -33.30 19.94 9.04
N LYS A 320 -34.51 20.53 9.11
CA LYS A 320 -35.76 19.78 9.16
C LYS A 320 -36.47 19.91 7.82
N ASN A 321 -36.64 18.78 7.14
CA ASN A 321 -37.47 18.68 5.96
C ASN A 321 -38.88 18.21 6.38
N SER A 322 -39.83 18.16 5.45
CA SER A 322 -41.23 17.80 5.75
C SER A 322 -41.40 16.43 6.41
N THR A 323 -40.46 15.50 6.19
CA THR A 323 -40.50 14.12 6.73
C THR A 323 -39.26 13.69 7.51
N ASP A 324 -38.12 14.39 7.34
CA ASP A 324 -36.82 13.93 7.85
C ASP A 324 -36.08 15.02 8.63
N LEU A 325 -35.34 14.62 9.66
CA LEU A 325 -34.33 15.45 10.30
C LEU A 325 -32.95 15.09 9.72
N VAL A 326 -32.28 16.07 9.09
CA VAL A 326 -30.97 15.88 8.46
C VAL A 326 -29.92 16.58 9.29
N VAL A 327 -28.91 15.84 9.76
CA VAL A 327 -27.73 16.37 10.42
C VAL A 327 -26.61 16.51 9.39
N LYS A 328 -26.23 17.75 9.09
CA LYS A 328 -25.15 18.09 8.17
C LYS A 328 -23.85 18.20 8.96
N THR A 329 -22.91 17.33 8.68
CA THR A 329 -21.58 17.28 9.29
C THR A 329 -20.53 17.87 8.34
N LYS A 330 -19.35 18.18 8.88
CA LYS A 330 -18.20 18.64 8.12
C LYS A 330 -16.98 17.81 8.47
N SER A 331 -16.13 17.55 7.49
CA SER A 331 -14.86 16.88 7.73
C SER A 331 -13.70 17.55 6.98
N PHE A 332 -12.49 17.30 7.44
CA PHE A 332 -11.26 17.64 6.73
C PHE A 332 -10.28 16.48 6.86
N ILE A 333 -9.60 16.18 5.76
CA ILE A 333 -8.78 14.99 5.61
C ILE A 333 -7.44 15.44 5.04
N GLN A 334 -6.36 15.13 5.75
CA GLN A 334 -5.02 15.49 5.32
C GLN A 334 -4.14 14.25 5.21
N TYR A 335 -3.59 14.03 4.01
CA TYR A 335 -2.61 12.98 3.75
C TYR A 335 -1.18 13.52 3.80
N ASP A 336 -0.24 12.65 4.15
CA ASP A 336 1.19 12.93 4.01
C ASP A 336 1.53 13.18 2.52
N SER A 337 2.31 14.22 2.22
CA SER A 337 2.76 14.48 0.86
C SER A 337 3.71 13.36 0.39
N ASN A 338 3.41 12.73 -0.75
CA ASN A 338 4.22 11.65 -1.30
C ASN A 338 4.52 11.83 -2.80
N PRO A 339 5.18 12.92 -3.22
CA PRO A 339 5.41 13.23 -4.63
C PRO A 339 6.36 12.24 -5.33
N LEU A 340 7.17 11.52 -4.56
CA LEU A 340 8.10 10.51 -5.06
C LEU A 340 7.54 9.08 -4.97
N ASP A 341 6.28 8.94 -4.56
CA ASP A 341 5.59 7.64 -4.41
C ASP A 341 6.40 6.62 -3.60
N ILE A 342 6.89 7.03 -2.43
CA ILE A 342 7.64 6.20 -1.49
C ILE A 342 6.65 5.33 -0.70
N SER A 343 6.82 4.02 -0.71
CA SER A 343 5.90 3.05 -0.08
C SER A 343 5.90 3.06 1.44
N THR A 344 6.94 3.62 2.07
CA THR A 344 6.97 3.79 3.54
C THR A 344 6.13 4.99 3.99
N THR A 345 5.71 5.87 3.08
CA THR A 345 4.75 6.92 3.37
C THR A 345 3.36 6.30 3.53
N PRO A 346 2.65 6.55 4.64
CA PRO A 346 1.35 5.94 4.89
C PRO A 346 0.29 6.24 3.81
N GLU A 347 -0.60 5.27 3.56
CA GLU A 347 -1.73 5.39 2.62
C GLU A 347 -3.01 5.91 3.27
N SER A 348 -2.99 6.08 4.58
CA SER A 348 -4.02 6.67 5.43
C SER A 348 -3.74 8.15 5.69
N PRO A 349 -4.77 8.97 5.98
CA PRO A 349 -4.55 10.34 6.41
C PRO A 349 -3.86 10.39 7.78
N GLN A 350 -3.27 11.55 8.07
CA GLN A 350 -2.66 11.83 9.37
C GLN A 350 -3.72 11.70 10.48
N GLU A 351 -4.90 12.28 10.22
CA GLU A 351 -6.10 12.23 11.02
C GLU A 351 -7.30 12.64 10.14
N VAL A 352 -8.51 12.31 10.60
CA VAL A 352 -9.75 12.83 10.02
C VAL A 352 -10.40 13.75 11.04
N ASP A 353 -10.48 15.02 10.68
CA ASP A 353 -11.14 16.04 11.47
C ASP A 353 -12.63 15.99 11.19
N VAL A 354 -13.45 15.95 12.24
CA VAL A 354 -14.90 15.77 12.15
C VAL A 354 -15.63 16.81 12.99
N LYS A 355 -16.63 17.46 12.41
CA LYS A 355 -17.58 18.33 13.10
C LYS A 355 -19.00 17.77 13.03
N CYS A 356 -19.54 17.46 14.19
CA CYS A 356 -20.84 16.83 14.43
C CYS A 356 -21.76 17.69 15.31
N LYS A 357 -23.00 17.23 15.45
CA LYS A 357 -23.95 17.69 16.47
C LYS A 357 -24.01 16.69 17.62
N SER A 358 -24.04 17.24 18.83
CA SER A 358 -24.27 16.52 20.07
C SER A 358 -25.62 15.79 20.09
N TYR A 359 -25.69 14.74 20.90
CA TYR A 359 -26.91 14.02 21.19
C TYR A 359 -28.04 14.97 21.65
N GLU A 360 -27.73 15.91 22.54
CA GLU A 360 -28.69 16.87 23.09
C GLU A 360 -29.25 17.81 22.02
N ALA A 361 -28.43 18.24 21.05
CA ALA A 361 -28.90 19.04 19.93
C ALA A 361 -29.88 18.27 19.04
N ILE A 362 -29.60 16.99 18.80
CA ILE A 362 -30.47 16.12 17.98
C ILE A 362 -31.78 15.84 18.72
N GLN A 363 -31.70 15.49 20.00
CA GLN A 363 -32.86 15.29 20.87
C GLN A 363 -33.77 16.52 20.90
N SER A 364 -33.18 17.70 21.10
CA SER A 364 -33.92 18.97 21.09
C SER A 364 -34.60 19.22 19.75
N ALA A 365 -33.93 18.93 18.64
CA ALA A 365 -34.47 19.16 17.30
C ALA A 365 -35.58 18.15 16.92
N LEU A 366 -35.53 16.94 17.47
CA LEU A 366 -36.57 15.91 17.33
C LEU A 366 -37.76 16.13 18.28
N ASN A 367 -37.63 17.02 19.27
CA ASN A 367 -38.63 17.24 20.32
C ASN A 367 -39.03 15.94 21.05
N VAL A 368 -38.04 15.13 21.40
CA VAL A 368 -38.22 13.89 22.17
C VAL A 368 -37.71 14.08 23.60
N SER A 369 -38.36 13.42 24.56
CA SER A 369 -38.00 13.50 25.97
C SER A 369 -36.57 12.99 26.23
N ALA A 370 -35.95 13.55 27.26
CA ALA A 370 -34.63 13.12 27.73
C ALA A 370 -34.60 11.60 27.98
N SER A 371 -33.73 10.90 27.25
CA SER A 371 -33.41 9.50 27.51
C SER A 371 -32.50 9.40 28.74
N LEU A 372 -32.74 8.40 29.59
CA LEU A 372 -31.86 8.06 30.72
C LEU A 372 -30.51 7.47 30.25
N THR A 373 -30.40 7.11 28.97
CA THR A 373 -29.21 6.54 28.34
C THR A 373 -28.59 7.49 27.31
N ALA A 374 -28.63 8.79 27.55
CA ALA A 374 -28.01 9.78 26.64
C ALA A 374 -26.59 9.35 26.27
N ALA A 375 -26.27 9.37 24.98
CA ALA A 375 -24.97 8.95 24.49
C ALA A 375 -23.90 9.97 24.92
N ASN A 376 -23.14 9.67 25.97
CA ASN A 376 -21.96 10.46 26.36
C ASN A 376 -20.72 10.02 25.60
N THR A 377 -20.84 9.90 24.27
CA THR A 377 -19.76 9.45 23.39
C THR A 377 -18.59 10.44 23.44
N THR A 378 -17.39 9.93 23.69
CA THR A 378 -16.12 10.66 23.68
C THR A 378 -15.40 10.49 22.35
N CYS A 379 -14.41 11.34 22.07
CA CYS A 379 -13.54 11.13 20.92
C CYS A 379 -12.67 9.89 21.08
N ARG A 380 -12.26 9.59 22.30
CA ARG A 380 -11.69 8.30 22.69
C ARG A 380 -12.56 7.13 22.24
N ASP A 381 -13.85 7.11 22.57
CA ASP A 381 -14.77 6.01 22.17
C ASP A 381 -14.84 5.85 20.65
N LEU A 382 -14.87 6.96 19.91
CA LEU A 382 -14.88 6.95 18.44
C LEU A 382 -13.58 6.39 17.85
N ASN A 383 -12.44 6.69 18.48
CA ASN A 383 -11.14 6.16 18.09
C ASN A 383 -10.99 4.66 18.44
N GLU A 384 -11.49 4.23 19.60
CA GLU A 384 -11.59 2.81 19.97
C GLU A 384 -12.48 2.04 18.98
N LEU A 385 -13.60 2.63 18.58
CA LEU A 385 -14.48 2.08 17.54
C LEU A 385 -13.76 1.98 16.20
N ALA A 386 -13.02 2.99 15.78
CA ALA A 386 -12.27 2.96 14.53
C ALA A 386 -11.22 1.83 14.51
N LEU A 387 -10.52 1.60 15.63
CA LEU A 387 -9.65 0.44 15.81
C LEU A 387 -10.41 -0.88 15.72
N ASN A 388 -11.54 -0.99 16.41
CA ASN A 388 -12.35 -2.20 16.39
C ASN A 388 -12.87 -2.52 14.99
N ILE A 389 -13.27 -1.50 14.21
CA ILE A 389 -13.69 -1.67 12.82
C ILE A 389 -12.53 -2.22 11.99
N ALA A 390 -11.33 -1.64 12.08
CA ALA A 390 -10.16 -2.14 11.35
C ALA A 390 -9.82 -3.58 11.77
N TYR A 391 -9.77 -3.85 13.09
CA TYR A 391 -9.46 -5.16 13.64
C TYR A 391 -10.48 -6.22 13.22
N LEU A 392 -11.78 -5.95 13.31
CA LEU A 392 -12.84 -6.93 12.97
C LEU A 392 -12.97 -7.16 11.47
N ASN A 393 -12.63 -6.17 10.63
CA ASN A 393 -12.56 -6.36 9.18
C ASN A 393 -11.27 -7.05 8.72
N SER A 394 -10.24 -7.12 9.58
CA SER A 394 -8.99 -7.83 9.27
C SER A 394 -9.17 -9.35 9.31
N ARG A 395 -8.31 -10.06 8.57
CA ARG A 395 -8.31 -11.52 8.55
C ARG A 395 -7.91 -12.11 9.90
N SER A 396 -8.35 -13.34 10.18
CA SER A 396 -8.01 -14.04 11.42
C SER A 396 -6.50 -14.18 11.62
N GLU A 397 -5.72 -14.35 10.55
CA GLU A 397 -4.26 -14.42 10.62
C GLU A 397 -3.64 -13.06 11.05
N ALA A 398 -4.09 -11.95 10.44
CA ALA A 398 -3.65 -10.60 10.81
C ALA A 398 -4.06 -10.25 12.25
N GLN A 399 -5.28 -10.59 12.65
CA GLN A 399 -5.76 -10.45 14.03
C GLN A 399 -4.86 -11.17 15.04
N GLN A 400 -4.45 -12.41 14.70
CA GLN A 400 -3.55 -13.20 15.56
C GLN A 400 -2.15 -12.60 15.62
N ARG A 401 -1.61 -12.10 14.50
CA ARG A 401 -0.32 -11.39 14.49
C ARG A 401 -0.40 -10.11 15.32
N TYR A 402 -1.42 -9.29 15.11
CA TYR A 402 -1.61 -8.06 15.88
C TYR A 402 -1.69 -8.35 17.39
N LYS A 403 -2.42 -9.40 17.80
CA LYS A 403 -2.50 -9.80 19.22
C LYS A 403 -1.19 -10.35 19.80
N SER A 404 -0.39 -11.06 19.00
CA SER A 404 0.80 -11.77 19.48
C SER A 404 2.10 -10.97 19.36
N LYS A 405 2.20 -10.13 18.34
CA LYS A 405 3.41 -9.39 17.94
C LYS A 405 3.14 -7.91 17.64
N GLY A 406 1.88 -7.51 17.50
CA GLY A 406 1.51 -6.14 17.19
C GLY A 406 1.84 -5.18 18.33
N ARG A 407 2.04 -3.92 17.98
CA ARG A 407 2.16 -2.84 18.96
C ARG A 407 0.74 -2.47 19.39
N PRO A 408 0.38 -2.61 20.67
CA PRO A 408 -0.97 -2.28 21.12
C PRO A 408 -1.19 -0.77 21.02
N LEU A 409 -2.43 -0.39 20.73
CA LEU A 409 -2.89 0.99 20.79
C LEU A 409 -3.67 1.19 22.09
N THR A 410 -3.31 2.23 22.83
CA THR A 410 -4.03 2.65 24.04
C THR A 410 -4.62 4.02 23.81
N PHE A 411 -5.94 4.16 23.99
CA PHE A 411 -6.62 5.44 23.85
C PHE A 411 -6.76 6.13 25.19
N GLN A 412 -6.24 7.36 25.26
CA GLN A 412 -6.26 8.21 26.44
C GLN A 412 -7.48 9.12 26.43
N ASP A 413 -7.79 9.72 27.58
CA ASP A 413 -8.88 10.68 27.69
C ASP A 413 -8.63 11.93 26.83
N ASP A 414 -9.72 12.47 26.28
CA ASP A 414 -9.70 13.60 25.35
C ASP A 414 -9.13 14.88 25.97
N VAL A 415 -8.36 15.64 25.20
CA VAL A 415 -8.06 17.04 25.53
C VAL A 415 -9.18 17.93 24.99
N THR A 416 -9.88 18.64 25.89
CA THR A 416 -10.99 19.51 25.49
C THR A 416 -10.54 20.96 25.32
N TYR A 417 -10.89 21.55 24.18
CA TYR A 417 -10.67 22.97 23.88
C TYR A 417 -11.98 23.77 24.02
N LYS A 418 -11.88 25.11 24.03
CA LYS A 418 -13.03 26.00 24.22
C LYS A 418 -13.46 26.71 22.94
N SER A 419 -12.59 26.74 21.93
CA SER A 419 -12.87 27.37 20.64
C SER A 419 -12.56 26.43 19.47
N GLY A 420 -13.26 26.64 18.36
CA GLY A 420 -13.02 25.87 17.13
C GLY A 420 -11.64 26.13 16.50
N PHE A 421 -11.07 27.32 16.73
CA PHE A 421 -9.73 27.66 16.26
C PHE A 421 -8.65 26.90 17.03
N GLU A 422 -8.69 26.94 18.37
CA GLU A 422 -7.76 26.16 19.19
C GLU A 422 -7.87 24.66 18.89
N TRP A 423 -9.10 24.14 18.72
CA TRP A 423 -9.29 22.74 18.36
C TRP A 423 -8.68 22.38 16.99
N ALA A 424 -8.81 23.26 15.99
CA ALA A 424 -8.27 23.01 14.65
C ALA A 424 -6.74 23.01 14.62
N GLU A 425 -6.08 23.94 15.34
CA GLU A 425 -4.62 24.05 15.39
C GLU A 425 -3.91 22.92 16.15
N ASN A 426 -4.65 22.10 16.91
CA ASN A 426 -4.07 21.06 17.75
C ASN A 426 -4.39 19.67 17.18
N PRO A 427 -3.41 18.92 16.63
CA PRO A 427 -3.64 17.58 16.11
C PRO A 427 -3.78 16.54 17.24
N LEU A 428 -4.11 15.30 16.86
CA LEU A 428 -3.98 14.12 17.73
C LEU A 428 -2.57 14.05 18.34
N LYS A 429 -2.49 13.71 19.63
CA LYS A 429 -1.20 13.42 20.28
C LYS A 429 -0.91 11.93 20.19
N LEU A 430 0.21 11.62 19.55
CA LEU A 430 0.71 10.25 19.36
C LEU A 430 2.03 10.12 20.11
N VAL A 431 2.05 9.30 21.16
CA VAL A 431 3.24 9.05 21.98
C VAL A 431 3.54 7.56 21.94
N GLU A 432 4.74 7.20 21.50
CA GLU A 432 5.18 5.81 21.43
C GLU A 432 6.18 5.52 22.57
N ASP A 433 5.94 4.43 23.30
CA ASP A 433 6.83 3.91 24.32
C ASP A 433 6.85 2.36 24.32
N ASP A 434 7.52 1.76 25.30
CA ASP A 434 7.68 0.29 25.42
C ASP A 434 6.33 -0.45 25.59
N SER A 435 5.29 0.25 26.05
CA SER A 435 3.94 -0.30 26.24
C SER A 435 3.08 -0.21 24.98
N GLY A 436 3.50 0.57 23.97
CA GLY A 436 2.85 0.67 22.67
C GLY A 436 2.64 2.11 22.22
N LEU A 437 1.60 2.31 21.41
CA LEU A 437 1.20 3.63 20.92
C LEU A 437 0.04 4.18 21.76
N HIS A 438 0.28 5.31 22.42
CA HIS A 438 -0.76 6.08 23.08
C HIS A 438 -1.35 7.10 22.12
N VAL A 439 -2.67 7.05 21.98
CA VAL A 439 -3.45 7.96 21.15
C VAL A 439 -4.32 8.82 22.06
N GLN A 440 -4.12 10.13 22.04
CA GLN A 440 -4.97 11.08 22.74
C GLN A 440 -5.64 12.01 21.73
N SER A 441 -6.97 11.99 21.70
CA SER A 441 -7.75 12.85 20.82
C SER A 441 -7.98 14.24 21.40
N VAL A 442 -8.41 15.16 20.54
CA VAL A 442 -8.82 16.51 20.90
C VAL A 442 -10.30 16.68 20.60
N ALA A 443 -11.02 17.27 21.54
CA ALA A 443 -12.46 17.46 21.47
C ALA A 443 -12.84 18.93 21.65
N LEU A 444 -13.92 19.34 21.00
CA LEU A 444 -14.65 20.55 21.35
C LEU A 444 -16.10 20.15 21.64
N ARG A 445 -16.64 20.54 22.78
CA ARG A 445 -18.05 20.35 23.12
C ARG A 445 -18.68 21.70 23.44
N VAL A 446 -19.64 22.13 22.62
CA VAL A 446 -20.35 23.39 22.83
C VAL A 446 -21.69 23.10 23.52
N PRO A 447 -21.96 23.69 24.69
CA PRO A 447 -23.24 23.48 25.38
C PRO A 447 -24.44 23.91 24.54
N LEU A 448 -25.59 23.26 24.73
CA LEU A 448 -26.82 23.57 24.00
C LEU A 448 -27.32 25.02 24.25
N HIS A 449 -27.00 25.61 25.40
CA HIS A 449 -27.36 26.98 25.76
C HIS A 449 -26.37 28.03 25.22
N SER A 450 -25.33 27.61 24.50
CA SER A 450 -24.36 28.55 23.92
C SER A 450 -25.05 29.45 22.88
N PRO A 451 -24.84 30.78 22.91
CA PRO A 451 -25.37 31.68 21.89
C PRO A 451 -24.71 31.46 20.52
N VAL A 452 -23.56 30.80 20.48
CA VAL A 452 -22.78 30.53 19.27
C VAL A 452 -22.60 29.03 19.13
N PHE A 453 -23.04 28.48 18.00
CA PHE A 453 -22.93 27.06 17.63
C PHE A 453 -23.46 26.06 18.70
N PRO A 454 -24.70 26.23 19.19
CA PRO A 454 -25.24 25.43 20.29
C PRO A 454 -25.22 23.93 19.96
N GLY A 455 -24.60 23.14 20.85
CA GLY A 455 -24.56 21.68 20.71
C GLY A 455 -23.66 21.16 19.60
N ASP A 456 -22.68 21.94 19.15
CA ASP A 456 -21.58 21.46 18.30
C ASP A 456 -20.64 20.52 19.06
N PHE A 457 -20.15 19.48 18.37
CA PHE A 457 -19.17 18.54 18.89
C PHE A 457 -18.12 18.25 17.82
N TYR A 458 -16.85 18.55 18.09
CA TYR A 458 -15.76 18.32 17.14
C TYR A 458 -14.80 17.26 17.68
N CYS A 459 -14.25 16.48 16.76
CA CYS A 459 -13.46 15.31 17.06
C CYS A 459 -12.38 15.04 16.02
N LYS A 460 -11.21 14.56 16.46
CA LYS A 460 -10.17 14.07 15.55
C LYS A 460 -10.08 12.55 15.64
N ILE A 461 -10.15 11.88 14.49
CA ILE A 461 -10.14 10.42 14.37
C ILE A 461 -8.79 9.96 13.83
N GLN A 462 -8.18 9.02 14.53
CA GLN A 462 -6.93 8.37 14.18
C GLN A 462 -7.17 7.31 13.11
N THR A 463 -6.61 7.51 11.93
CA THR A 463 -6.66 6.58 10.80
C THR A 463 -5.30 5.99 10.45
N LYS A 464 -4.20 6.66 10.86
CA LYS A 464 -2.83 6.40 10.40
C LYS A 464 -2.32 4.99 10.67
N VAL A 465 -2.78 4.43 11.78
CA VAL A 465 -2.30 3.17 12.35
C VAL A 465 -3.29 2.03 12.19
N LEU A 466 -4.51 2.33 11.74
CA LEU A 466 -5.56 1.35 11.50
C LEU A 466 -5.20 0.39 10.36
N GLN A 467 -4.51 0.91 9.34
CA GLN A 467 -4.06 0.09 8.21
C GLN A 467 -2.97 -0.94 8.61
N ASN A 468 -2.28 -0.73 9.73
CA ASN A 468 -1.25 -1.66 10.22
C ASN A 468 -1.83 -2.85 10.99
N VAL A 469 -3.11 -2.81 11.40
CA VAL A 469 -3.79 -3.92 12.09
C VAL A 469 -3.99 -5.13 11.16
N HIS A 470 -3.90 -4.90 9.85
CA HIS A 470 -4.12 -5.90 8.80
C HIS A 470 -2.85 -6.63 8.36
N ILE A 471 -1.71 -6.38 9.02
CA ILE A 471 -0.40 -6.90 8.62
C ILE A 471 0.11 -7.91 9.64
#